data_AF-A0A7S1DQG8-F1
#
_entry.id   AF-A0A7S1DQG8-F1
#
_cell.length_a   1.000
_cell.length_b   1.000
_cell.length_c   1.000
_cell.angle_alpha   90.00
_cell.angle_beta   90.00
_cell.angle_gamma   90.00
#
_symmetry.space_group_name_H-M   'P 1'
#
loop_
_entity.id
_entity.type
_entity.pdbx_description
1 polymer ?
#
loop_
_entity_poly.entity_id
_entity_poly.type
_entity_poly.pdbx_seq_one_letter_code
_entity_poly.pdbx_strand_id
1 'polypeptide(L)'
;EFTGQPSSAILEPFRGSISTQIFKRSLKNFPAAVQIAHIDALTFCLSLEPPFLVNDPGLTQLLTDALDIAQHEEGGQAAAQVMRHPDGGAVTQLTILRTHCVQLLRTAMASADVNIPTSQGELRNNIILMFFKVITKGYPDAVVAAREGLAVVLQTQRGKAPFKDLLQSSLRPVLVNLADYRKLNVPLLEGLSRLLEL
;
A
#
# COMPACT_ATOMS: atom_id res chain seq x y z
N GLU A 1 -4.74 9.45 26.12
CA GLU A 1 -5.81 9.16 27.11
C GLU A 1 -5.76 10.05 28.35
N PHE A 2 -4.60 10.31 28.97
CA PHE A 2 -4.54 11.08 30.22
C PHE A 2 -4.88 12.58 30.16
N THR A 3 -4.83 13.22 28.98
CA THR A 3 -5.06 14.67 28.83
C THR A 3 -6.40 15.04 28.18
N GLY A 4 -7.18 14.05 27.72
CA GLY A 4 -8.43 14.29 26.97
C GLY A 4 -8.24 14.99 25.61
N GLN A 5 -7.01 15.28 25.19
CA GLN A 5 -6.70 15.89 23.89
C GLN A 5 -6.37 14.81 22.85
N PRO A 6 -6.77 15.01 21.58
CA PRO A 6 -6.39 14.11 20.51
C PRO A 6 -4.87 14.18 20.28
N SER A 7 -4.24 13.05 20.00
CA SER A 7 -2.78 12.95 19.80
C SER A 7 -2.28 13.91 18.70
N SER A 8 -3.11 14.18 17.68
CA SER A 8 -2.83 15.16 16.64
C SER A 8 -2.66 16.59 17.18
N ALA A 9 -3.46 17.01 18.17
CA ALA A 9 -3.34 18.33 18.78
C ALA A 9 -2.05 18.49 19.59
N ILE A 10 -1.54 17.40 20.17
CA ILE A 10 -0.26 17.38 20.90
C ILE A 10 0.92 17.54 19.93
N LEU A 11 0.80 16.98 18.73
CA LEU A 11 1.86 17.00 17.70
C LEU A 11 1.87 18.28 16.86
N GLU A 12 0.78 19.04 16.83
CA GLU A 12 0.64 20.26 16.00
C GLU A 12 1.78 21.28 16.19
N PRO A 13 2.27 21.59 17.40
CA PRO A 13 3.41 22.49 17.59
C PRO A 13 4.71 22.02 16.92
N PHE A 14 4.86 20.71 16.72
CA PHE A 14 6.05 20.09 16.13
C PHE A 14 5.89 19.74 14.66
N ARG A 15 4.73 20.05 14.06
CA ARG A 15 4.38 19.69 12.69
C ARG A 15 5.43 20.07 11.67
N GLY A 16 5.97 21.30 11.74
CA GLY A 16 7.01 21.75 10.82
C GLY A 16 8.32 20.95 10.92
N SER A 17 8.72 20.59 12.14
CA SER A 17 9.91 19.78 12.39
C SER A 17 9.72 18.34 11.89
N ILE A 18 8.57 17.75 12.22
CA ILE A 18 8.22 16.38 11.81
C ILE A 18 8.10 16.28 10.29
N SER A 19 7.37 17.19 9.64
CA SER A 19 7.26 17.28 8.18
C SER A 19 8.64 17.38 7.53
N THR A 20 9.49 18.28 8.04
CA THR A 20 10.84 18.45 7.49
C THR A 20 11.65 17.16 7.58
N GLN A 21 11.57 16.42 8.68
CA GLN A 21 12.34 15.17 8.84
C GLN A 21 11.80 14.03 7.99
N ILE A 22 10.47 13.86 7.93
CA ILE A 22 9.83 12.79 7.16
C ILE A 22 10.03 12.99 5.66
N PHE A 23 9.94 14.23 5.17
CA PHE A 23 9.96 14.53 3.73
C PHE A 23 11.30 15.05 3.20
N LYS A 24 12.36 15.13 4.03
CA LYS A 24 13.69 15.66 3.64
C LYS A 24 14.34 14.91 2.48
N ARG A 25 14.13 13.59 2.40
CA ARG A 25 14.79 12.69 1.46
C ARG A 25 13.77 11.66 0.97
N SER A 26 13.88 11.29 -0.31
CA SER A 26 13.08 10.17 -0.86
C SER A 26 13.37 8.90 -0.07
N LEU A 27 12.30 8.14 0.16
CA LEU A 27 12.30 6.88 0.90
C LEU A 27 13.37 5.91 0.37
N LYS A 28 13.58 5.90 -0.95
CA LYS A 28 14.50 5.00 -1.66
C LYS A 28 15.98 5.20 -1.28
N ASN A 29 16.34 6.35 -0.69
CA ASN A 29 17.72 6.69 -0.32
C ASN A 29 18.13 6.16 1.06
N PHE A 30 17.22 5.55 1.81
CA PHE A 30 17.49 5.02 3.14
C PHE A 30 17.71 3.51 3.12
N PRO A 31 18.44 2.94 4.10
CA PRO A 31 18.46 1.48 4.31
C PRO A 31 17.05 0.96 4.63
N ALA A 32 16.74 -0.29 4.26
CA ALA A 32 15.40 -0.87 4.39
C ALA A 32 14.80 -0.74 5.81
N ALA A 33 15.60 -0.95 6.87
CA ALA A 33 15.16 -0.78 8.25
C ALA A 33 14.68 0.64 8.57
N VAL A 34 15.36 1.66 8.02
CA VAL A 34 14.97 3.07 8.20
C VAL A 34 13.75 3.40 7.34
N GLN A 35 13.63 2.81 6.15
CA GLN A 35 12.44 2.95 5.32
C GLN A 35 11.19 2.44 6.05
N ILE A 36 11.27 1.25 6.67
CA ILE A 36 10.19 0.67 7.48
C ILE A 36 9.79 1.64 8.60
N ALA A 37 10.76 2.13 9.37
CA ALA A 37 10.48 3.08 10.46
C ALA A 37 9.83 4.39 9.97
N HIS A 38 10.23 4.91 8.81
CA HIS A 38 9.59 6.07 8.19
C HIS A 38 8.16 5.78 7.77
N ILE A 39 7.93 4.62 7.15
CA ILE A 39 6.59 4.18 6.74
C ILE A 39 5.68 4.01 7.95
N ASP A 40 6.16 3.41 9.03
CA ASP A 40 5.39 3.23 10.26
C ASP A 40 5.05 4.55 10.94
N ALA A 41 6.02 5.46 11.04
CA ALA A 41 5.79 6.79 11.57
C ALA A 41 4.72 7.54 10.76
N LEU A 42 4.78 7.46 9.43
CA LEU A 42 3.79 8.10 8.57
C LEU A 42 2.42 7.41 8.66
N THR A 43 2.39 6.09 8.69
CA THR A 43 1.16 5.30 8.86
C THR A 43 0.46 5.72 10.15
N PHE A 44 1.20 5.85 11.25
CA PHE A 44 0.69 6.37 12.50
C PHE A 44 0.13 7.79 12.33
N CYS A 45 0.89 8.71 11.73
CA CYS A 45 0.45 10.09 11.50
C CYS A 45 -0.87 10.17 10.71
N LEU A 46 -1.03 9.35 9.66
CA LEU A 46 -2.23 9.31 8.82
C LEU A 46 -3.40 8.61 9.51
N SER A 47 -3.15 7.74 10.49
CA SER A 47 -4.18 7.04 11.27
C SER A 47 -4.78 7.87 12.41
N LEU A 48 -4.19 9.03 12.73
CA LEU A 48 -4.69 9.91 13.77
C LEU A 48 -6.06 10.51 13.39
N GLU A 49 -6.85 10.85 14.41
CA GLU A 49 -8.10 11.58 14.24
C GLU A 49 -8.00 12.95 14.95
N PRO A 50 -7.99 14.08 14.21
CA PRO A 50 -7.86 14.20 12.75
C PRO A 50 -6.48 13.75 12.20
N PRO A 51 -6.42 13.36 10.92
CA PRO A 51 -5.19 12.87 10.29
C PRO A 51 -4.12 13.97 10.19
N PHE A 52 -2.88 13.59 10.46
CA PHE A 52 -1.73 14.48 10.49
C PHE A 52 -0.94 14.41 9.16
N LEU A 53 -0.34 15.52 8.72
CA LEU A 53 0.47 15.65 7.48
C LEU A 53 -0.26 15.53 6.13
N VAL A 54 -1.59 15.48 6.13
CA VAL A 54 -2.43 15.34 4.93
C VAL A 54 -2.15 16.34 3.81
N ASN A 55 -1.91 17.60 4.16
CA ASN A 55 -1.71 18.69 3.19
C ASN A 55 -0.23 18.92 2.85
N ASP A 56 0.65 18.01 3.25
CA ASP A 56 2.07 18.17 2.97
C ASP A 56 2.37 17.84 1.50
N PRO A 57 3.12 18.70 0.77
CA PRO A 57 3.47 18.42 -0.63
C PRO A 57 4.30 17.14 -0.79
N GLY A 58 5.08 16.76 0.23
CA GLY A 58 5.90 15.55 0.23
C GLY A 58 5.10 14.26 0.38
N LEU A 59 3.86 14.32 0.88
CA LEU A 59 3.03 13.13 1.12
C LEU A 59 2.74 12.38 -0.17
N THR A 60 2.32 13.09 -1.23
CA THR A 60 1.99 12.46 -2.52
C THR A 60 3.20 11.72 -3.10
N GLN A 61 4.39 12.33 -3.03
CA GLN A 61 5.61 11.71 -3.53
C GLN A 61 5.97 10.45 -2.75
N LEU A 62 5.82 10.48 -1.42
CA LEU A 62 6.11 9.32 -0.57
C LEU A 62 5.11 8.18 -0.80
N LEU A 63 3.82 8.48 -0.98
CA LEU A 63 2.81 7.47 -1.36
C LEU A 63 3.12 6.84 -2.72
N THR A 64 3.59 7.63 -3.69
CA THR A 64 4.06 7.11 -4.99
C THR A 64 5.29 6.21 -4.82
N ASP A 65 6.28 6.63 -4.02
CA ASP A 65 7.45 5.81 -3.73
C ASP A 65 7.07 4.48 -3.04
N ALA A 66 6.11 4.51 -2.10
CA ALA A 66 5.59 3.33 -1.42
C ALA A 66 4.83 2.41 -2.39
N LEU A 67 4.06 2.99 -3.32
CA LEU A 67 3.36 2.25 -4.36
C LEU A 67 4.33 1.52 -5.29
N ASP A 68 5.38 2.19 -5.75
CA ASP A 68 6.42 1.56 -6.57
C ASP A 68 7.03 0.35 -5.86
N ILE A 69 7.39 0.51 -4.59
CA ILE A 69 7.99 -0.56 -3.78
C ILE A 69 7.03 -1.75 -3.64
N ALA A 70 5.74 -1.47 -3.37
CA ALA A 70 4.71 -2.49 -3.20
C ALA A 70 4.39 -3.26 -4.51
N GLN A 71 4.52 -2.62 -5.68
CA GLN A 71 4.19 -3.21 -6.97
C GLN A 71 5.25 -4.19 -7.52
N HIS A 72 6.51 -4.06 -7.08
CA HIS A 72 7.61 -4.88 -7.57
C HIS A 72 7.47 -6.36 -7.14
N GLU A 73 7.44 -7.28 -8.10
CA GLU A 73 7.29 -8.73 -7.86
C GLU A 73 8.58 -9.40 -7.36
N GLU A 74 8.41 -10.44 -6.53
CA GLU A 74 9.46 -11.31 -5.98
C GLU A 74 10.32 -11.99 -7.06
N GLY A 75 9.71 -12.40 -8.18
CA GLY A 75 10.31 -13.40 -9.09
C GLY A 75 11.67 -13.02 -9.71
N GLY A 76 11.90 -11.74 -10.01
CA GLY A 76 13.16 -11.29 -10.63
C GLY A 76 14.21 -10.80 -9.62
N GLN A 77 13.77 -10.09 -8.58
CA GLN A 77 14.67 -9.45 -7.62
C GLN A 77 15.01 -10.33 -6.42
N ALA A 78 14.10 -11.20 -5.97
CA ALA A 78 14.42 -12.17 -4.92
C ALA A 78 15.50 -13.14 -5.41
N ALA A 79 15.40 -13.66 -6.65
CA ALA A 79 16.45 -14.49 -7.24
C ALA A 79 17.80 -13.77 -7.33
N ALA A 80 17.81 -12.50 -7.76
CA ALA A 80 19.02 -11.68 -7.85
C ALA A 80 19.60 -11.32 -6.46
N GLN A 81 18.76 -11.11 -5.44
CA GLN A 81 19.19 -10.82 -4.07
C GLN A 81 19.64 -12.06 -3.31
N VAL A 82 19.00 -13.23 -3.52
CA VAL A 82 19.47 -14.52 -3.00
C VAL A 82 20.85 -14.86 -3.56
N MET A 83 21.09 -14.60 -4.86
CA MET A 83 22.42 -14.78 -5.47
C MET A 83 23.48 -13.83 -4.90
N ARG A 84 23.10 -12.62 -4.44
CA ARG A 84 24.05 -11.64 -3.88
C ARG A 84 24.22 -11.77 -2.36
N HIS A 85 23.22 -12.28 -1.67
CA HIS A 85 23.17 -12.45 -0.21
C HIS A 85 22.59 -13.83 0.13
N PRO A 86 23.43 -14.87 0.21
CA PRO A 86 23.00 -16.25 0.45
C PRO A 86 22.36 -16.46 1.83
N ASP A 87 22.51 -15.51 2.76
CA ASP A 87 21.97 -15.57 4.13
C ASP A 87 20.45 -15.35 4.20
N GLY A 88 19.76 -15.09 3.08
CA GLY A 88 18.30 -14.95 2.99
C GLY A 88 17.71 -13.69 3.64
N GLY A 89 18.43 -13.04 4.56
CA GLY A 89 17.93 -11.89 5.33
C GLY A 89 17.57 -10.66 4.49
N ALA A 90 18.24 -10.45 3.34
CA ALA A 90 17.92 -9.34 2.43
C ALA A 90 16.52 -9.48 1.79
N VAL A 91 16.12 -10.72 1.47
CA VAL A 91 14.80 -11.02 0.89
C VAL A 91 13.71 -10.80 1.95
N THR A 92 13.93 -11.29 3.17
CA THR A 92 12.98 -11.11 4.28
C THR A 92 12.73 -9.63 4.59
N GLN A 93 13.80 -8.80 4.63
CA GLN A 93 13.68 -7.36 4.85
C GLN A 93 12.89 -6.65 3.76
N LEU A 94 13.02 -7.07 2.50
CA LEU A 94 12.28 -6.51 1.38
C LEU A 94 10.79 -6.88 1.44
N THR A 95 10.46 -8.12 1.80
CA THR A 95 9.07 -8.56 1.99
C THR A 95 8.41 -7.79 3.14
N ILE A 96 9.12 -7.61 4.26
CA ILE A 96 8.65 -6.79 5.39
C ILE A 96 8.38 -5.37 4.92
N LEU A 97 9.37 -4.71 4.30
CA LEU A 97 9.23 -3.35 3.78
C LEU A 97 8.01 -3.18 2.88
N ARG A 98 7.79 -4.12 1.94
CA ARG A 98 6.61 -4.11 1.07
C ARG A 98 5.32 -4.22 1.87
N THR A 99 5.29 -5.03 2.92
CA THR A 99 4.10 -5.21 3.78
C THR A 99 3.72 -3.89 4.41
N HIS A 100 4.72 -3.19 4.98
CA HIS A 100 4.54 -1.86 5.56
C HIS A 100 4.09 -0.84 4.51
N CYS A 101 4.62 -0.87 3.28
CA CYS A 101 4.12 -0.02 2.20
C CYS A 101 2.63 -0.27 1.91
N VAL A 102 2.19 -1.54 1.84
CA VAL A 102 0.76 -1.86 1.62
C VAL A 102 -0.10 -1.36 2.78
N GLN A 103 0.37 -1.47 4.03
CA GLN A 103 -0.32 -0.95 5.22
C GLN A 103 -0.45 0.58 5.22
N LEU A 104 0.60 1.29 4.83
CA LEU A 104 0.58 2.74 4.65
C LEU A 104 -0.45 3.14 3.59
N LEU A 105 -0.42 2.50 2.43
CA LEU A 105 -1.35 2.79 1.34
C LEU A 105 -2.80 2.46 1.74
N ARG A 106 -3.02 1.39 2.51
CA ARG A 106 -4.34 1.06 3.11
C ARG A 106 -4.82 2.18 4.03
N THR A 107 -3.96 2.68 4.90
CA THR A 107 -4.28 3.77 5.83
C THR A 107 -4.54 5.08 5.08
N ALA A 108 -3.73 5.38 4.05
CA ALA A 108 -3.95 6.52 3.18
C ALA A 108 -5.31 6.44 2.47
N MET A 109 -5.68 5.24 1.98
CA MET A 109 -6.96 5.01 1.29
C MET A 109 -8.17 5.03 2.23
N ALA A 110 -7.99 4.73 3.52
CA ALA A 110 -9.08 4.78 4.50
C ALA A 110 -9.68 6.19 4.63
N SER A 111 -8.82 7.21 4.59
CA SER A 111 -9.20 8.61 4.55
C SER A 111 -8.80 9.25 3.23
N ALA A 112 -9.01 8.55 2.10
CA ALA A 112 -8.54 8.99 0.77
C ALA A 112 -9.03 10.39 0.41
N ASP A 113 -10.26 10.75 0.80
CA ASP A 113 -10.85 12.07 0.53
C ASP A 113 -10.11 13.23 1.20
N VAL A 114 -9.35 12.92 2.24
CA VAL A 114 -8.51 13.85 2.97
C VAL A 114 -7.07 13.68 2.48
N ASN A 115 -6.52 12.45 2.54
CA ASN A 115 -5.11 12.12 2.33
C ASN A 115 -4.61 12.17 0.88
N ILE A 116 -5.49 11.96 -0.10
CA ILE A 116 -5.11 11.93 -1.51
C ILE A 116 -6.03 12.89 -2.25
N PRO A 117 -5.59 14.12 -2.59
CA PRO A 117 -6.45 15.09 -3.26
C PRO A 117 -7.13 14.51 -4.51
N THR A 118 -8.35 14.96 -4.83
CA THR A 118 -9.08 14.52 -6.02
C THR A 118 -8.30 14.73 -7.33
N SER A 119 -7.40 15.72 -7.36
CA SER A 119 -6.46 15.94 -8.47
C SER A 119 -5.50 14.78 -8.71
N GLN A 120 -5.24 13.95 -7.70
CA GLN A 120 -4.40 12.76 -7.74
C GLN A 120 -5.23 11.48 -7.93
N GLY A 121 -6.29 11.54 -8.75
CA GLY A 121 -7.16 10.41 -9.04
C GLY A 121 -6.42 9.22 -9.66
N GLU A 122 -5.37 9.47 -10.44
CA GLU A 122 -4.52 8.43 -11.02
C GLU A 122 -3.76 7.62 -9.96
N LEU A 123 -3.18 8.31 -8.95
CA LEU A 123 -2.52 7.64 -7.82
C LEU A 123 -3.50 6.73 -7.06
N ARG A 124 -4.71 7.22 -6.78
CA ARG A 124 -5.78 6.41 -6.14
C ARG A 124 -6.08 5.16 -6.97
N ASN A 125 -6.24 5.31 -8.28
CA ASN A 125 -6.52 4.20 -9.19
C ASN A 125 -5.38 3.17 -9.19
N ASN A 126 -4.13 3.63 -9.24
CA ASN A 126 -2.96 2.75 -9.24
C ASN A 126 -2.78 2.00 -7.91
N ILE A 127 -3.15 2.62 -6.77
CA ILE A 127 -3.19 1.94 -5.47
C ILE A 127 -4.25 0.82 -5.48
N ILE A 128 -5.43 1.07 -6.03
CA ILE A 128 -6.50 0.06 -6.16
C ILE A 128 -6.02 -1.13 -7.01
N LEU A 129 -5.40 -0.86 -8.17
CA LEU A 129 -4.84 -1.90 -9.03
C LEU A 129 -3.75 -2.71 -8.30
N MET A 130 -2.92 -2.04 -7.49
CA MET A 130 -1.92 -2.71 -6.66
C MET A 130 -2.57 -3.64 -5.64
N PHE A 131 -3.64 -3.23 -4.94
CA PHE A 131 -4.35 -4.13 -4.01
C PHE A 131 -4.89 -5.38 -4.70
N PHE A 132 -5.51 -5.24 -5.88
CA PHE A 132 -5.94 -6.40 -6.65
C PHE A 132 -4.78 -7.33 -7.03
N LYS A 133 -3.63 -6.76 -7.43
CA LYS A 133 -2.42 -7.54 -7.73
C LYS A 133 -1.89 -8.28 -6.49
N VAL A 134 -1.86 -7.63 -5.34
CA VAL A 134 -1.41 -8.24 -4.07
C VAL A 134 -2.38 -9.34 -3.61
N ILE A 135 -3.69 -9.17 -3.75
CA ILE A 135 -4.66 -10.21 -3.35
C ILE A 135 -4.52 -11.47 -4.22
N THR A 136 -4.23 -11.29 -5.50
CA THR A 136 -4.13 -12.41 -6.46
C THR A 136 -2.78 -13.12 -6.46
N LYS A 137 -1.68 -12.42 -6.16
CA LYS A 137 -0.31 -12.96 -6.29
C LYS A 137 0.63 -12.64 -5.13
N GLY A 138 0.16 -11.95 -4.10
CA GLY A 138 0.98 -11.49 -2.96
C GLY A 138 1.14 -12.53 -1.85
N TYR A 139 2.00 -12.20 -0.89
CA TYR A 139 2.26 -12.97 0.32
C TYR A 139 1.17 -12.72 1.39
N PRO A 140 0.94 -13.66 2.33
CA PRO A 140 -0.22 -13.65 3.23
C PRO A 140 -0.39 -12.35 4.01
N ASP A 141 0.69 -11.79 4.57
CA ASP A 141 0.59 -10.59 5.42
C ASP A 141 0.13 -9.34 4.65
N ALA A 142 0.63 -9.12 3.42
CA ALA A 142 0.13 -8.02 2.59
C ALA A 142 -1.24 -8.28 1.99
N VAL A 143 -1.62 -9.54 1.77
CA VAL A 143 -2.96 -9.89 1.31
C VAL A 143 -4.01 -9.40 2.30
N VAL A 144 -3.78 -9.57 3.61
CA VAL A 144 -4.70 -9.06 4.65
C VAL A 144 -4.84 -7.55 4.54
N ALA A 145 -3.72 -6.81 4.55
CA ALA A 145 -3.73 -5.35 4.44
C ALA A 145 -4.38 -4.85 3.14
N ALA A 146 -4.13 -5.52 2.01
CA ALA A 146 -4.73 -5.19 0.73
C ALA A 146 -6.24 -5.45 0.69
N ARG A 147 -6.72 -6.54 1.31
CA ARG A 147 -8.16 -6.82 1.44
C ARG A 147 -8.86 -5.76 2.25
N GLU A 148 -8.30 -5.38 3.39
CA GLU A 148 -8.86 -4.31 4.23
C GLU A 148 -8.90 -2.97 3.48
N GLY A 149 -7.82 -2.62 2.77
CA GLY A 149 -7.75 -1.40 1.96
C GLY A 149 -8.82 -1.40 0.86
N LEU A 150 -8.97 -2.52 0.16
CA LEU A 150 -9.96 -2.66 -0.92
C LEU A 150 -11.40 -2.68 -0.40
N ALA A 151 -11.67 -3.25 0.77
CA ALA A 151 -12.96 -3.20 1.43
C ALA A 151 -13.39 -1.75 1.75
N VAL A 152 -12.46 -0.91 2.22
CA VAL A 152 -12.74 0.51 2.44
C VAL A 152 -13.01 1.23 1.12
N VAL A 153 -12.22 0.97 0.07
CA VAL A 153 -12.47 1.54 -1.26
C VAL A 153 -13.84 1.14 -1.79
N LEU A 154 -14.23 -0.12 -1.62
CA LEU A 154 -15.53 -0.63 -2.03
C LEU A 154 -16.68 0.07 -1.31
N GLN A 155 -16.52 0.43 -0.04
CA GLN A 155 -17.53 1.19 0.71
C GLN A 155 -17.62 2.64 0.21
N THR A 156 -16.48 3.29 -0.06
CA THR A 156 -16.42 4.73 -0.39
C THR A 156 -16.63 5.02 -1.89
N GLN A 157 -16.36 4.05 -2.77
CA GLN A 157 -16.38 4.22 -4.23
C GLN A 157 -17.34 3.26 -4.96
N ARG A 158 -18.19 2.52 -4.23
CA ARG A 158 -19.19 1.64 -4.84
C ARG A 158 -20.02 2.40 -5.88
N GLY A 159 -20.09 1.87 -7.10
CA GLY A 159 -20.93 2.42 -8.17
C GLY A 159 -20.33 3.59 -8.96
N LYS A 160 -19.12 4.06 -8.63
CA LYS A 160 -18.43 5.06 -9.46
C LYS A 160 -17.89 4.38 -10.73
N ALA A 161 -18.12 4.99 -11.90
CA ALA A 161 -17.61 4.54 -13.19
C ALA A 161 -16.14 4.05 -13.19
N PRO A 162 -15.17 4.79 -12.61
CA PRO A 162 -13.76 4.35 -12.59
C PRO A 162 -13.56 3.02 -11.85
N PHE A 163 -14.34 2.72 -10.81
CA PHE A 163 -14.18 1.45 -10.08
C PHE A 163 -14.53 0.24 -10.95
N LYS A 164 -15.54 0.36 -11.83
CA LYS A 164 -15.93 -0.70 -12.76
C LYS A 164 -14.82 -1.00 -13.75
N ASP A 165 -14.19 0.03 -14.32
CA ASP A 165 -13.10 -0.14 -15.28
C ASP A 165 -11.85 -0.72 -14.62
N LEU A 166 -11.53 -0.30 -13.38
CA LEU A 166 -10.43 -0.86 -12.60
C LEU A 166 -10.67 -2.32 -12.23
N LEU A 167 -11.90 -2.67 -11.85
CA LEU A 167 -12.28 -4.05 -11.57
C LEU A 167 -12.14 -4.92 -12.83
N GLN A 168 -12.63 -4.44 -13.98
CA GLN A 168 -12.50 -5.14 -15.25
C GLN A 168 -11.02 -5.32 -15.65
N SER A 169 -10.21 -4.27 -15.51
CA SER A 169 -8.78 -4.32 -15.80
C SER A 169 -8.05 -5.35 -14.92
N SER A 170 -8.39 -5.38 -13.63
CA SER A 170 -7.77 -6.29 -12.65
C SER A 170 -8.23 -7.74 -12.82
N LEU A 171 -9.50 -7.97 -13.14
CA LEU A 171 -10.08 -9.31 -13.28
C LEU A 171 -9.78 -9.96 -14.63
N ARG A 172 -9.61 -9.18 -15.71
CA ARG A 172 -9.42 -9.73 -17.07
C ARG A 172 -8.29 -10.77 -17.13
N PRO A 173 -7.07 -10.53 -16.60
CA PRO A 173 -6.01 -11.54 -16.62
C PRO A 173 -6.37 -12.82 -15.85
N VAL A 174 -7.09 -12.69 -14.73
CA VAL A 174 -7.52 -13.81 -13.89
C VAL A 174 -8.57 -14.65 -14.63
N LEU A 175 -9.56 -13.99 -15.24
CA LEU A 175 -10.61 -14.65 -16.03
C LEU A 175 -10.05 -15.34 -17.28
N VAL A 176 -9.07 -14.72 -17.96
CA VAL A 176 -8.39 -15.34 -19.10
C VAL A 176 -7.61 -16.58 -18.69
N ASN A 177 -6.95 -16.56 -17.52
CA ASN A 177 -6.26 -17.75 -17.00
C ASN A 177 -7.23 -18.85 -16.56
N LEU A 178 -8.42 -18.48 -16.08
CA LEU A 178 -9.50 -19.43 -15.72
C LEU A 178 -10.13 -20.09 -16.94
N ALA A 179 -10.20 -19.38 -18.08
CA ALA A 179 -10.75 -19.92 -19.32
C ALA A 179 -9.89 -21.05 -19.93
N ASP A 180 -8.60 -21.11 -19.59
CA ASP A 180 -7.67 -22.14 -20.04
C ASP A 180 -7.36 -23.12 -18.90
N TYR A 181 -7.92 -24.33 -18.97
CA TYR A 181 -7.75 -25.38 -17.95
C TYR A 181 -6.27 -25.74 -17.69
N ARG A 182 -5.35 -25.45 -18.61
CA ARG A 182 -3.92 -25.72 -18.46
C ARG A 182 -3.19 -24.71 -17.58
N LYS A 183 -3.75 -23.51 -17.41
CA LYS A 183 -3.18 -22.42 -16.59
C LYS A 183 -3.75 -22.39 -15.18
N LEU A 184 -4.67 -23.31 -14.89
CA LEU A 184 -5.34 -23.43 -13.61
C LEU A 184 -4.36 -23.98 -12.57
N ASN A 185 -4.08 -23.17 -11.55
CA ASN A 185 -3.17 -23.54 -10.46
C ASN A 185 -3.76 -23.13 -9.11
N VAL A 186 -3.32 -23.79 -8.04
CA VAL A 186 -3.82 -23.55 -6.67
C VAL A 186 -3.67 -22.09 -6.24
N PRO A 187 -2.52 -21.40 -6.46
CA PRO A 187 -2.38 -19.98 -6.10
C PRO A 187 -3.39 -19.06 -6.79
N LEU A 188 -3.70 -19.31 -8.07
CA LEU A 188 -4.69 -18.55 -8.83
C LEU A 188 -6.10 -18.73 -8.25
N LEU A 189 -6.46 -19.95 -7.88
CA LEU A 189 -7.77 -20.25 -7.29
C LEU A 189 -7.92 -19.66 -5.89
N GLU A 190 -6.88 -19.73 -5.06
CA GLU A 190 -6.87 -19.08 -3.76
C GLU A 190 -6.99 -17.55 -3.88
N GLY A 191 -6.21 -16.94 -4.79
CA GLY A 191 -6.29 -15.51 -5.06
C GLY A 191 -7.67 -15.08 -5.54
N LEU A 192 -8.32 -15.91 -6.36
CA LEU A 192 -9.69 -15.66 -6.82
C LEU A 192 -10.72 -15.80 -5.69
N SER A 193 -10.63 -16.83 -4.85
CA SER A 193 -11.52 -17.00 -3.68
C SER A 193 -11.50 -15.75 -2.82
N ARG A 194 -10.28 -15.27 -2.48
CA ARG A 194 -10.09 -14.09 -1.64
C ARG A 194 -10.67 -12.81 -2.27
N LEU A 195 -10.69 -12.73 -3.59
CA LEU A 195 -11.26 -11.61 -4.33
C LEU A 195 -12.79 -11.68 -4.37
N LEU A 196 -13.37 -12.87 -4.53
CA LEU A 196 -14.82 -13.08 -4.54
C LEU A 196 -15.47 -12.89 -3.17
N GLU A 197 -14.71 -12.99 -2.09
CA GLU A 197 -15.16 -12.75 -0.71
C GLU A 197 -15.29 -11.26 -0.33
N LEU A 198 -14.91 -10.33 -1.22
CA LEU A 198 -14.92 -8.87 -0.97
C LEU A 198 -16.29 -8.22 -1.19
#